data_AF-A0A0W0FIN4-F1
#
_entry.id   AF-A0A0W0FIN4-F1
#
_cell.length_a   1.000
_cell.length_b   1.000
_cell.length_c   1.000
_cell.angle_alpha   90.00
_cell.angle_beta   90.00
_cell.angle_gamma   90.00
#
_symmetry.space_group_name_H-M   'P 1'
#
loop_
_entity.id
_entity.type
_entity.pdbx_description
1 polymer ?
#
loop_
_entity_poly.entity_id
_entity_poly.type
_entity_poly.pdbx_seq_one_letter_code
_entity_poly.pdbx_strand_id
1 'polypeptide(L)'
;MSIARLLEEPFGPYDETFALQPCEKDPQQPRNKPLGPKDLNIKSLWMVHAAANRNIGLDETEFVDYCNTDTPEVQFHGIIVVKSLSWLTPRLLTVLDADIKERDAHLHGASARSLKGLYDRVKIDTEDERLVKLYIKFSTNMPACFMTVEQHSESLVLKAHPSKRDFVVKSLDVETYSRSRNYLERWRLYAFLRREIARQNNPPVEARTIKWIIDSMLEHHRQVSLRRRIIFDPEDSDMEDSVTGTTKSTRHLCHVSRHECTGILARHAEWLLAQQITTNASHHHIVNLRSLYKFCQKMKEVKRRKRRLGDRTWGMEYKVRPSDNDKESLDEVDLTRFGPGADWDERIKRYCLQKPTKTWESMLSNTPAPAPEPIVEAHYDSDFTVTSSSEYSDSSDSPPPSRTLDVKVPWWAWQNCQWNKIRFKNDRWQCPDDYCFFEVNLREIETRKSERVGISRDRFDTVTPGVVCDRLGRTEVLKHVDEHMHRNRVHFQRKKKDGAREIRVVEWPLPGKPVRQSSVKMEFD
;
A
#
# COMPACT_ATOMS: atom_id res chain seq x y z
N MET A 1 33.39 10.89 10.82
CA MET A 1 32.17 10.28 10.26
C MET A 1 31.32 11.35 9.57
N SER A 2 30.43 10.98 8.65
CA SER A 2 29.60 11.93 7.88
C SER A 2 28.51 12.57 8.75
N ILE A 3 28.19 13.85 8.49
CA ILE A 3 27.04 14.57 9.08
C ILE A 3 25.73 13.81 8.85
N ALA A 4 25.63 13.13 7.71
CA ALA A 4 24.46 12.34 7.35
C ALA A 4 24.10 11.30 8.43
N ARG A 5 25.11 10.63 9.02
CA ARG A 5 24.90 9.61 10.06
C ARG A 5 24.34 10.20 11.37
N LEU A 6 24.71 11.43 11.71
CA LEU A 6 24.19 12.13 12.89
C LEU A 6 22.69 12.45 12.75
N LEU A 7 22.28 12.79 11.52
CA LEU A 7 20.93 13.24 11.16
C LEU A 7 20.07 12.15 10.52
N GLU A 8 20.58 10.92 10.46
CA GLU A 8 19.91 9.78 9.84
C GLU A 8 18.62 9.45 10.60
N GLU A 9 18.74 9.28 11.92
CA GLU A 9 17.64 9.00 12.84
C GLU A 9 16.93 10.28 13.31
N PRO A 10 15.59 10.31 13.33
CA PRO A 10 14.83 11.46 13.83
C PRO A 10 15.03 11.64 15.35
N PHE A 11 14.88 12.88 15.82
CA PHE A 11 14.86 13.21 17.25
C PHE A 11 13.42 13.20 17.79
N GLY A 12 13.20 12.72 19.01
CA GLY A 12 11.88 12.62 19.64
C GLY A 12 11.58 11.22 20.21
N PRO A 13 10.30 10.88 20.49
CA PRO A 13 9.09 11.63 20.13
C PRO A 13 8.88 12.90 20.96
N TYR A 14 8.39 13.96 20.33
CA TYR A 14 7.93 15.19 21.01
C TYR A 14 6.44 15.44 20.75
N ASP A 15 5.72 16.04 21.70
CA ASP A 15 4.34 16.48 21.46
C ASP A 15 4.30 17.74 20.58
N GLU A 16 3.25 17.89 19.75
CA GLU A 16 3.08 19.03 18.85
C GLU A 16 3.24 20.38 19.56
N THR A 17 2.54 20.58 20.68
CA THR A 17 2.50 21.85 21.42
C THR A 17 3.83 22.20 22.06
N PHE A 18 4.67 21.20 22.33
CA PHE A 18 6.03 21.39 22.79
C PHE A 18 6.97 21.69 21.61
N ALA A 19 6.80 20.98 20.50
CA ALA A 19 7.73 21.00 19.39
C ALA A 19 7.56 22.22 18.47
N LEU A 20 6.33 22.53 18.08
CA LEU A 20 6.03 23.50 17.03
C LEU A 20 5.47 24.80 17.61
N GLN A 21 5.88 25.92 17.04
CA GLN A 21 5.26 27.22 17.32
C GLN A 21 3.75 27.14 17.09
N PRO A 22 2.88 27.73 17.93
CA PRO A 22 1.45 27.74 17.69
C PRO A 22 1.12 28.38 16.33
N CYS A 23 0.07 27.88 15.66
CA CYS A 23 -0.47 28.56 14.48
C CYS A 23 -1.38 29.70 14.98
N GLU A 24 -0.79 30.74 15.57
CA GLU A 24 -1.57 31.91 15.97
C GLU A 24 -2.09 32.56 14.71
N LYS A 25 -3.41 32.57 14.55
CA LYS A 25 -4.04 33.35 13.49
C LYS A 25 -3.86 34.81 13.84
N ASP A 26 -3.01 35.53 13.11
CA ASP A 26 -2.98 36.98 13.15
C ASP A 26 -4.42 37.48 12.94
N PRO A 27 -5.04 38.14 13.94
CA PRO A 27 -6.43 38.56 13.87
C PRO A 27 -6.72 39.48 12.66
N GLN A 28 -5.68 40.11 12.10
CA GLN A 28 -5.79 41.01 10.97
C GLN A 28 -5.49 40.36 9.62
N GLN A 29 -4.99 39.11 9.58
CA GLN A 29 -4.76 38.45 8.30
C GLN A 29 -6.08 37.99 7.66
N PRO A 30 -6.26 38.25 6.36
CA PRO A 30 -7.46 37.81 5.65
C PRO A 30 -7.57 36.29 5.76
N ARG A 31 -8.79 35.80 6.03
CA ARG A 31 -9.12 34.37 6.25
C ARG A 31 -8.57 33.39 5.19
N ASN A 32 -8.10 33.90 4.05
CA ASN A 32 -7.62 33.13 2.91
C ASN A 32 -6.08 32.98 2.86
N LYS A 33 -5.31 33.59 3.77
CA LYS A 33 -3.85 33.39 3.85
C LYS A 33 -3.54 32.35 4.93
N PRO A 34 -2.99 31.17 4.59
CA PRO A 34 -2.62 30.17 5.58
C PRO A 34 -1.53 30.73 6.51
N LEU A 35 -1.78 30.68 7.81
CA LEU A 35 -1.01 31.33 8.89
C LEU A 35 0.17 30.50 9.40
N GLY A 36 0.73 29.65 8.56
CA GLY A 36 1.89 28.83 8.90
C GLY A 36 2.75 28.57 7.69
N PRO A 37 3.91 27.90 7.87
CA PRO A 37 4.66 27.37 6.73
C PRO A 37 3.69 26.59 5.83
N LYS A 38 3.58 27.04 4.58
CA LYS A 38 2.58 26.55 3.62
C LYS A 38 2.58 25.03 3.46
N ASP A 39 3.68 24.35 3.80
CA ASP A 39 3.88 22.93 3.53
C ASP A 39 4.61 22.21 4.68
N LEU A 40 3.94 22.00 5.82
CA LEU A 40 4.42 21.01 6.78
C LEU A 40 4.14 19.61 6.25
N ASN A 41 5.19 19.05 5.65
CA ASN A 41 5.17 17.73 5.05
C ASN A 41 5.56 16.67 6.08
N ILE A 42 4.67 15.72 6.34
CA ILE A 42 4.98 14.51 7.10
C ILE A 42 5.62 13.52 6.14
N LYS A 43 6.92 13.24 6.33
CA LYS A 43 7.66 12.30 5.49
C LYS A 43 7.20 10.87 5.69
N SER A 44 6.92 10.47 6.93
CA SER A 44 6.39 9.15 7.29
C SER A 44 5.35 9.30 8.39
N LEU A 45 4.15 8.77 8.17
CA LEU A 45 3.02 8.80 9.09
C LEU A 45 2.75 7.42 9.67
N TRP A 46 2.62 7.35 10.99
CA TRP A 46 2.16 6.17 11.72
C TRP A 46 0.95 6.52 12.58
N MET A 47 -0.11 5.70 12.57
CA MET A 47 -1.33 5.96 13.32
C MET A 47 -1.58 4.91 14.41
N VAL A 48 -2.00 5.37 15.58
CA VAL A 48 -2.32 4.53 16.74
C VAL A 48 -3.63 4.96 17.38
N HIS A 49 -4.40 3.99 17.85
CA HIS A 49 -5.59 4.24 18.66
C HIS A 49 -5.15 4.48 20.11
N ALA A 50 -5.30 5.70 20.64
CA ALA A 50 -4.67 6.11 21.90
C ALA A 50 -5.03 5.18 23.07
N ALA A 51 -6.32 4.86 23.25
CA ALA A 51 -6.78 4.03 24.36
C ALA A 51 -6.36 2.55 24.27
N ALA A 52 -6.17 2.03 23.05
CA ALA A 52 -5.87 0.61 22.83
C ALA A 52 -4.39 0.37 22.55
N ASN A 53 -3.60 1.45 22.40
CA ASN A 53 -2.20 1.44 21.99
C ASN A 53 -1.92 0.46 20.84
N ARG A 54 -2.80 0.45 19.82
CA ARG A 54 -2.70 -0.45 18.67
C ARG A 54 -2.56 0.35 17.39
N ASN A 55 -1.80 -0.21 16.45
CA ASN A 55 -1.67 0.34 15.12
C ASN A 55 -3.01 0.27 14.39
N ILE A 56 -3.37 1.39 13.78
CA ILE A 56 -4.57 1.54 12.96
C ILE A 56 -4.18 2.13 11.61
N GLY A 57 -5.07 2.03 10.63
CA GLY A 57 -5.00 2.77 9.38
C GLY A 57 -6.11 3.80 9.29
N LEU A 58 -6.19 4.39 8.11
CA LEU A 58 -7.22 5.36 7.74
C LEU A 58 -8.60 4.70 7.61
N ASP A 59 -8.66 3.39 7.30
CA ASP A 59 -9.90 2.61 7.21
C ASP A 59 -10.67 2.66 8.55
N GLU A 60 -9.97 2.58 9.68
CA GLU A 60 -10.58 2.63 11.02
C GLU A 60 -11.00 4.03 11.47
N THR A 61 -10.57 5.07 10.75
CA THR A 61 -10.91 6.48 11.03
C THR A 61 -11.91 7.06 10.04
N GLU A 62 -12.33 6.26 9.06
CA GLU A 62 -13.25 6.65 8.01
C GLU A 62 -14.70 6.44 8.48
N PHE A 63 -15.40 7.53 8.72
CA PHE A 63 -16.84 7.56 8.94
C PHE A 63 -17.48 8.40 7.85
N VAL A 64 -18.46 7.83 7.16
CA VAL A 64 -19.18 8.53 6.08
C VAL A 64 -20.20 9.50 6.68
N ASP A 65 -20.90 9.05 7.71
CA ASP A 65 -21.84 9.86 8.48
C ASP A 65 -21.26 10.21 9.87
N TYR A 66 -21.96 11.04 10.64
CA TYR A 66 -21.57 11.45 11.99
C TYR A 66 -21.21 10.23 12.84
N CYS A 67 -19.98 10.20 13.31
CA CYS A 67 -19.61 9.33 14.42
C CYS A 67 -20.12 9.98 15.69
N ASN A 68 -20.83 9.22 16.55
CA ASN A 68 -21.22 9.69 17.86
C ASN A 68 -19.99 10.25 18.60
N THR A 69 -20.20 11.29 19.41
CA THR A 69 -19.19 12.21 19.99
C THR A 69 -18.04 11.54 20.78
N ASP A 70 -18.07 10.24 20.96
CA ASP A 70 -17.01 9.43 21.56
C ASP A 70 -16.08 8.85 20.47
N THR A 71 -15.73 9.65 19.44
CA THR A 71 -14.69 9.21 18.52
C THR A 71 -13.43 8.97 19.32
N PRO A 72 -12.88 7.75 19.30
CA PRO A 72 -11.70 7.45 20.07
C PRO A 72 -10.58 8.40 19.65
N GLU A 73 -9.86 8.95 20.61
CA GLU A 73 -8.73 9.82 20.31
C GLU A 73 -7.72 9.04 19.48
N VAL A 74 -7.56 9.47 18.22
CA VAL A 74 -6.56 8.92 17.31
C VAL A 74 -5.30 9.74 17.49
N GLN A 75 -4.21 9.06 17.78
CA GLN A 75 -2.89 9.66 17.77
C GLN A 75 -2.20 9.29 16.47
N PHE A 76 -1.55 10.27 15.87
CA PHE A 76 -0.68 10.02 14.73
C PHE A 76 0.71 10.57 15.03
N HIS A 77 1.70 9.83 14.58
CA HIS A 77 3.09 10.16 14.71
C HIS A 77 3.65 10.47 13.33
N GLY A 78 4.31 11.61 13.20
CA GLY A 78 4.86 12.08 11.94
C GLY A 78 6.34 12.37 12.04
N ILE A 79 7.11 11.95 11.04
CA ILE A 79 8.48 12.47 10.85
C ILE A 79 8.41 13.73 10.01
N ILE A 80 8.86 14.86 10.56
CA ILE A 80 8.91 16.15 9.87
C ILE A 80 10.36 16.54 9.63
N VAL A 81 10.67 17.03 8.43
CA VAL A 81 11.97 17.61 8.10
C VAL A 81 11.91 19.11 8.39
N VAL A 82 12.72 19.59 9.32
CA VAL A 82 12.71 20.99 9.74
C VAL A 82 13.47 21.82 8.70
N LYS A 83 12.73 22.53 7.84
CA LYS A 83 13.35 23.42 6.85
C LYS A 83 13.76 24.76 7.43
N SER A 84 13.09 25.19 8.50
CA SER A 84 13.40 26.43 9.21
C SER A 84 13.31 26.22 10.72
N LEU A 85 14.32 26.70 11.45
CA LEU A 85 14.32 26.70 12.91
C LEU A 85 13.20 27.57 13.49
N SER A 86 12.67 28.53 12.72
CA SER A 86 11.53 29.36 13.13
C SER A 86 10.23 28.57 13.31
N TRP A 87 10.16 27.33 12.83
CA TRP A 87 9.01 26.46 13.03
C TRP A 87 8.93 25.91 14.46
N LEU A 88 10.07 25.86 15.16
CA LEU A 88 10.21 25.20 16.45
C LEU A 88 10.03 26.19 17.60
N THR A 89 9.53 25.69 18.73
CA THR A 89 9.48 26.48 19.96
C THR A 89 10.89 26.76 20.49
N PRO A 90 11.12 27.84 21.24
CA PRO A 90 12.43 28.10 21.85
C PRO A 90 12.84 26.98 22.82
N ARG A 91 11.86 26.34 23.48
CA ARG A 91 12.09 25.24 24.40
C ARG A 91 12.63 24.01 23.66
N LEU A 92 12.03 23.64 22.53
CA LEU A 92 12.51 22.52 21.73
C LEU A 92 13.89 22.81 21.14
N LEU A 93 14.18 24.05 20.69
CA LEU A 93 15.50 24.40 20.16
C LEU A 93 16.63 24.12 21.16
N THR A 94 16.43 24.43 22.43
CA THR A 94 17.40 24.14 23.50
C THR A 94 17.60 22.64 23.71
N VAL A 95 16.50 21.87 23.77
CA VAL A 95 16.55 20.41 23.93
C VAL A 95 17.23 19.75 22.73
N LEU A 96 16.85 20.14 21.53
CA LEU A 96 17.38 19.59 20.29
C LEU A 96 18.88 19.90 20.12
N ASP A 97 19.33 21.08 20.52
CA ASP A 97 20.77 21.41 20.53
C ASP A 97 21.55 20.52 21.51
N ALA A 98 20.98 20.21 22.68
CA ALA A 98 21.57 19.27 23.63
C ALA A 98 21.62 17.84 23.07
N ASP A 99 20.52 17.35 22.50
CA ASP A 99 20.43 16.01 21.92
C ASP A 99 21.42 15.84 20.75
N ILE A 100 21.59 16.88 19.91
CA ILE A 100 22.56 16.88 18.81
C ILE A 100 23.99 16.80 19.36
N LYS A 101 24.31 17.58 20.39
CA LYS A 101 25.64 17.56 21.02
C LYS A 101 25.95 16.22 21.65
N GLU A 102 24.98 15.63 22.35
CA GLU A 102 25.12 14.30 22.95
C GLU A 102 25.37 13.23 21.88
N ARG A 103 24.55 13.20 20.82
CA ARG A 103 24.70 12.25 19.73
C ARG A 103 26.01 12.45 18.95
N ASP A 104 26.44 13.70 18.76
CA ASP A 104 27.73 14.03 18.13
C ASP A 104 28.91 13.56 18.98
N ALA A 105 28.87 13.80 20.30
CA ALA A 105 29.88 13.31 21.24
C ALA A 105 29.96 11.78 21.26
N HIS A 106 28.82 11.08 21.22
CA HIS A 106 28.81 9.63 21.15
C HIS A 106 29.44 9.10 19.85
N LEU A 107 29.26 9.79 18.71
CA LEU A 107 29.81 9.38 17.42
C LEU A 107 31.29 9.78 17.22
N HIS A 108 31.75 10.87 17.84
CA HIS A 108 33.06 11.48 17.56
C HIS A 108 33.98 11.64 18.79
N GLY A 109 33.52 11.31 19.99
CA GLY A 109 34.29 11.45 21.24
C GLY A 109 34.31 12.87 21.83
N ALA A 110 34.00 13.89 21.03
CA ALA A 110 33.83 15.27 21.48
C ALA A 110 32.72 15.95 20.68
N SER A 111 31.90 16.76 21.36
CA SER A 111 30.83 17.53 20.71
C SER A 111 31.40 18.86 20.21
N ALA A 112 31.39 19.07 18.89
CA ALA A 112 31.79 20.35 18.29
C ALA A 112 30.63 21.06 17.57
N ARG A 113 29.45 20.41 17.48
CA ARG A 113 28.36 20.87 16.61
C ARG A 113 27.17 21.38 17.40
N SER A 114 26.69 22.55 17.00
CA SER A 114 25.42 23.10 17.46
C SER A 114 24.37 23.01 16.36
N LEU A 115 23.09 23.00 16.75
CA LEU A 115 21.95 23.03 15.85
C LEU A 115 22.04 24.22 14.89
N LYS A 116 22.32 25.41 15.42
CA LYS A 116 22.49 26.62 14.60
C LYS A 116 23.63 26.47 13.59
N GLY A 117 24.77 25.90 14.03
CA GLY A 117 25.92 25.66 13.15
C GLY A 117 25.64 24.65 12.03
N LEU A 118 24.69 23.73 12.22
CA LEU A 118 24.23 22.84 11.14
C LEU A 118 23.44 23.62 10.08
N TYR A 119 22.51 24.49 10.49
CA TYR A 119 21.68 25.26 9.57
C TYR A 119 22.42 26.40 8.87
N ASP A 120 23.39 27.05 9.56
CA ASP A 120 24.19 28.13 8.96
C ASP A 120 25.11 27.62 7.83
N ARG A 121 25.46 26.32 7.82
CA ARG A 121 26.35 25.68 6.83
C ARG A 121 25.61 25.06 5.66
N VAL A 122 24.32 24.77 5.80
CA VAL A 122 23.50 24.21 4.73
C VAL A 122 23.06 25.36 3.84
N LYS A 123 23.71 25.50 2.68
CA LYS A 123 23.11 26.26 1.58
C LYS A 123 21.80 25.55 1.22
N ILE A 124 20.70 26.30 1.29
CA ILE A 124 19.31 25.82 1.33
C ILE A 124 18.93 24.88 0.16
N ASP A 125 19.70 24.86 -0.93
CA ASP A 125 19.33 24.20 -2.17
C ASP A 125 19.74 22.73 -2.32
N THR A 126 20.50 22.13 -1.40
CA THR A 126 20.99 20.75 -1.61
C THR A 126 20.75 19.80 -0.44
N GLU A 127 19.72 18.96 -0.66
CA GLU A 127 19.40 17.67 -0.04
C GLU A 127 18.77 17.67 1.37
N ASP A 128 17.50 17.21 1.42
CA ASP A 128 16.72 16.90 2.64
C ASP A 128 17.50 16.02 3.65
N GLU A 129 18.56 15.34 3.20
CA GLU A 129 19.42 14.46 4.01
C GLU A 129 20.23 15.19 5.09
N ARG A 130 20.47 16.50 4.93
CA ARG A 130 21.24 17.31 5.89
C ARG A 130 20.38 18.10 6.86
N LEU A 131 19.06 17.99 6.75
CA LEU A 131 18.13 18.69 7.61
C LEU A 131 17.76 17.82 8.82
N VAL A 132 17.49 18.48 9.95
CA VAL A 132 17.07 17.78 11.16
C VAL A 132 15.67 17.19 10.95
N LYS A 133 15.52 15.91 11.29
CA LYS A 133 14.26 15.19 11.28
C LYS A 133 13.72 15.11 12.70
N LEU A 134 12.45 15.46 12.88
CA LEU A 134 11.76 15.36 14.17
C LEU A 134 10.66 14.30 14.09
N TYR A 135 10.59 13.45 15.09
CA TYR A 135 9.49 12.54 15.33
C TYR A 135 8.51 13.20 16.28
N ILE A 136 7.33 13.57 15.78
CA ILE A 136 6.34 14.36 16.53
C ILE A 136 5.06 13.55 16.67
N LYS A 137 4.48 13.60 17.87
CA LYS A 137 3.19 13.04 18.24
C LYS A 137 2.11 14.11 18.14
N PHE A 138 1.01 13.74 17.49
CA PHE A 138 -0.16 14.57 17.28
C PHE A 138 -1.41 13.80 17.70
N SER A 139 -2.46 14.52 18.07
CA SER A 139 -3.81 13.97 18.19
C SER A 139 -4.67 14.46 17.03
N THR A 140 -5.63 13.67 16.59
CA THR A 140 -6.69 14.09 15.65
C THR A 140 -8.03 13.51 16.09
N ASN A 141 -9.06 14.31 15.91
CA ASN A 141 -10.46 13.89 15.99
C ASN A 141 -11.20 14.12 14.66
N MET A 142 -10.47 14.53 13.62
CA MET A 142 -11.01 14.76 12.28
C MET A 142 -10.60 13.61 11.36
N PRO A 143 -11.49 13.20 10.43
CA PRO A 143 -11.14 12.24 9.41
C PRO A 143 -10.05 12.84 8.52
N ALA A 144 -9.19 11.97 7.99
CA ALA A 144 -8.23 12.39 6.98
C ALA A 144 -8.95 12.88 5.71
N CYS A 145 -8.30 13.77 4.97
CA CYS A 145 -8.79 14.21 3.68
C CYS A 145 -7.84 13.71 2.60
N PHE A 146 -8.33 12.97 1.61
CA PHE A 146 -7.51 12.50 0.50
C PHE A 146 -8.16 12.83 -0.83
N MET A 147 -7.48 13.64 -1.65
CA MET A 147 -7.96 14.09 -2.96
C MET A 147 -9.28 14.87 -2.96
N THR A 148 -9.67 15.42 -1.79
CA THR A 148 -10.90 16.20 -1.61
C THR A 148 -10.66 17.69 -1.38
N VAL A 149 -9.47 18.06 -0.92
CA VAL A 149 -9.09 19.45 -0.64
C VAL A 149 -8.58 20.07 -1.93
N GLU A 150 -9.21 21.16 -2.38
CA GLU A 150 -8.85 21.82 -3.65
C GLU A 150 -7.38 22.27 -3.70
N GLN A 151 -6.86 22.81 -2.58
CA GLN A 151 -5.45 23.21 -2.45
C GLN A 151 -4.46 22.03 -2.50
N HIS A 152 -4.94 20.82 -2.23
CA HIS A 152 -4.15 19.61 -2.09
C HIS A 152 -4.83 18.42 -2.79
N SER A 153 -5.23 18.63 -4.04
CA SER A 153 -6.10 17.72 -4.82
C SER A 153 -5.49 16.33 -5.06
N GLU A 154 -4.19 16.17 -4.86
CA GLU A 154 -3.47 14.90 -5.04
C GLU A 154 -2.85 14.36 -3.75
N SER A 155 -3.03 15.06 -2.63
CA SER A 155 -2.34 14.74 -1.37
C SER A 155 -3.29 14.22 -0.30
N LEU A 156 -2.72 13.43 0.62
CA LEU A 156 -3.36 13.06 1.88
C LEU A 156 -3.06 14.16 2.90
N VAL A 157 -4.10 14.72 3.49
CA VAL A 157 -4.02 15.80 4.47
C VAL A 157 -4.62 15.35 5.79
N LEU A 158 -3.88 15.55 6.88
CA LEU A 158 -4.35 15.37 8.24
C LEU A 158 -4.44 16.72 8.94
N LYS A 159 -5.39 16.84 9.86
CA LYS A 159 -5.55 18.03 10.69
C LYS A 159 -5.29 17.68 12.14
N ALA A 160 -4.32 18.31 12.77
CA ALA A 160 -4.05 18.08 14.19
C ALA A 160 -5.09 18.76 15.09
N HIS A 161 -5.34 18.16 16.25
CA HIS A 161 -6.20 18.66 17.31
C HIS A 161 -5.34 18.99 18.55
N PRO A 162 -5.52 20.16 19.20
CA PRO A 162 -6.53 21.18 18.93
C PRO A 162 -6.08 22.27 17.93
N SER A 163 -4.82 22.23 17.46
CA SER A 163 -4.21 23.33 16.67
C SER A 163 -4.91 23.60 15.33
N LYS A 164 -5.66 22.62 14.81
CA LYS A 164 -6.28 22.63 13.47
C LYS A 164 -5.27 22.90 12.35
N ARG A 165 -4.01 22.53 12.58
CA ARG A 165 -2.94 22.64 11.59
C ARG A 165 -3.06 21.53 10.57
N ASP A 166 -2.95 21.90 9.31
CA ASP A 166 -2.97 20.97 8.18
C ASP A 166 -1.57 20.42 7.93
N PHE A 167 -1.49 19.10 7.74
CA PHE A 167 -0.25 18.39 7.45
C PHE A 167 -0.41 17.59 6.16
N VAL A 168 0.50 17.81 5.21
CA VAL A 168 0.54 17.07 3.96
C VAL A 168 1.37 15.81 4.16
N VAL A 169 0.73 14.65 4.06
CA VAL A 169 1.37 13.35 4.26
C VAL A 169 2.00 12.87 2.96
N LYS A 170 3.33 12.69 2.96
CA LYS A 170 4.11 12.25 1.79
C LYS A 170 4.27 10.73 1.72
N SER A 171 4.39 10.06 2.86
CA SER A 171 4.38 8.59 2.91
C SER A 171 3.75 8.08 4.20
N LEU A 172 3.33 6.82 4.15
CA LEU A 172 2.74 6.08 5.26
C LEU A 172 3.74 5.01 5.73
N ASP A 173 3.78 4.78 7.04
CA ASP A 173 4.37 3.58 7.60
C ASP A 173 3.75 2.33 6.97
N VAL A 174 4.52 1.24 6.86
CA VAL A 174 4.12 0.02 6.14
C VAL A 174 2.86 -0.60 6.75
N GLU A 175 2.74 -0.65 8.07
CA GLU A 175 1.56 -1.21 8.72
C GLU A 175 0.36 -0.29 8.55
N THR A 176 0.57 1.02 8.74
CA THR A 176 -0.46 2.05 8.55
C THR A 176 -1.00 2.01 7.12
N TYR A 177 -0.12 1.95 6.11
CA TYR A 177 -0.49 1.79 4.70
C TYR A 177 -1.31 0.52 4.46
N SER A 178 -0.83 -0.61 4.99
CA SER A 178 -1.49 -1.91 4.85
C SER A 178 -2.90 -1.91 5.45
N ARG A 179 -3.14 -1.13 6.51
CA ARG A 179 -4.45 -0.93 7.15
C ARG A 179 -5.29 0.18 6.50
N SER A 180 -4.69 1.03 5.67
CA SER A 180 -5.35 2.16 4.99
C SER A 180 -5.72 1.86 3.53
N ARG A 181 -5.60 0.60 3.11
CA ARG A 181 -5.67 0.26 1.69
C ARG A 181 -7.07 0.46 1.11
N ASN A 182 -8.13 0.15 1.88
CA ASN A 182 -9.49 0.36 1.37
C ASN A 182 -9.79 1.85 1.26
N TYR A 183 -9.46 2.65 2.29
CA TYR A 183 -9.59 4.11 2.29
C TYR A 183 -8.91 4.72 1.06
N LEU A 184 -7.64 4.41 0.83
CA LEU A 184 -6.90 4.98 -0.31
C LEU A 184 -7.51 4.59 -1.67
N GLU A 185 -7.98 3.35 -1.83
CA GLU A 185 -8.63 2.92 -3.07
C GLU A 185 -10.02 3.54 -3.27
N ARG A 186 -10.82 3.68 -2.21
CA ARG A 186 -12.14 4.32 -2.21
C ARG A 186 -12.05 5.77 -2.69
N TRP A 187 -11.16 6.54 -2.08
CA TRP A 187 -10.95 7.95 -2.43
C TRP A 187 -10.32 8.13 -3.81
N ARG A 188 -9.43 7.23 -4.24
CA ARG A 188 -8.93 7.21 -5.64
C ARG A 188 -10.04 6.93 -6.64
N LEU A 189 -10.93 5.97 -6.36
CA LEU A 189 -12.09 5.69 -7.19
C LEU A 189 -13.01 6.92 -7.26
N TYR A 190 -13.27 7.56 -6.12
CA TYR A 190 -14.10 8.76 -6.06
C TYR A 190 -13.49 9.92 -6.87
N ALA A 191 -12.20 10.20 -6.70
CA ALA A 191 -11.48 11.22 -7.45
C ALA A 191 -11.45 10.91 -8.96
N PHE A 192 -11.23 9.64 -9.33
CA PHE A 192 -11.31 9.16 -10.70
C PHE A 192 -12.68 9.49 -11.32
N LEU A 193 -13.78 9.15 -10.64
CA LEU A 193 -15.12 9.43 -11.13
C LEU A 193 -15.36 10.93 -11.34
N ARG A 194 -14.96 11.78 -10.38
CA ARG A 194 -15.10 13.24 -10.52
C ARG A 194 -14.32 13.78 -11.73
N ARG A 195 -13.10 13.27 -11.95
CA ARG A 195 -12.28 13.64 -13.10
C ARG A 195 -12.93 13.21 -14.42
N GLU A 196 -13.45 11.99 -14.51
CA GLU A 196 -14.11 11.50 -15.72
C GLU A 196 -15.41 12.27 -16.04
N ILE A 197 -16.17 12.65 -15.03
CA ILE A 197 -17.36 13.50 -15.19
C ILE A 197 -16.97 14.86 -15.76
N ALA A 198 -15.92 15.49 -15.23
CA ALA A 198 -15.42 16.76 -15.76
C ALA A 198 -14.90 16.62 -17.20
N ARG A 199 -14.17 15.53 -17.50
CA ARG A 199 -13.61 15.24 -18.83
C ARG A 199 -14.70 15.07 -19.91
N GLN A 200 -15.83 14.48 -19.55
CA GLN A 200 -16.96 14.25 -20.47
C GLN A 200 -18.00 15.38 -20.46
N ASN A 201 -17.61 16.59 -20.07
CA ASN A 201 -18.49 17.76 -20.02
C ASN A 201 -19.74 17.55 -19.14
N ASN A 202 -19.56 16.97 -17.95
CA ASN A 202 -20.58 16.79 -16.93
C ASN A 202 -21.87 16.09 -17.44
N PRO A 203 -21.79 14.82 -17.90
CA PRO A 203 -22.97 14.07 -18.36
C PRO A 203 -24.06 14.06 -17.28
N PRO A 204 -25.36 13.98 -17.58
CA PRO A 204 -26.41 13.96 -16.56
C PRO A 204 -26.25 12.75 -15.61
N VAL A 205 -26.62 12.90 -14.34
CA VAL A 205 -26.40 11.89 -13.28
C VAL A 205 -27.04 10.55 -13.66
N GLU A 206 -28.17 10.59 -14.35
CA GLU A 206 -28.94 9.43 -14.81
C GLU A 206 -28.14 8.58 -15.82
N ALA A 207 -27.32 9.22 -16.67
CA ALA A 207 -26.48 8.54 -17.66
C ALA A 207 -25.23 7.89 -17.04
N ARG A 208 -24.82 8.34 -15.84
CA ARG A 208 -23.65 7.85 -15.10
C ARG A 208 -23.94 6.51 -14.40
N THR A 209 -24.37 5.53 -15.19
CA THR A 209 -24.68 4.16 -14.76
C THR A 209 -23.43 3.34 -14.45
N ILE A 210 -23.60 2.17 -13.84
CA ILE A 210 -22.47 1.24 -13.59
C ILE A 210 -21.79 0.79 -14.88
N LYS A 211 -22.56 0.63 -15.96
CA LYS A 211 -22.00 0.34 -17.29
C LYS A 211 -21.06 1.46 -17.72
N TRP A 212 -21.52 2.71 -17.63
CA TRP A 212 -20.74 3.90 -17.94
C TRP A 212 -19.46 3.99 -17.11
N ILE A 213 -19.53 3.72 -15.80
CA ILE A 213 -18.33 3.73 -14.93
C ILE A 213 -17.30 2.71 -15.42
N ILE A 214 -17.73 1.49 -15.71
CA ILE A 214 -16.83 0.41 -16.17
C ILE A 214 -16.22 0.76 -17.54
N ASP A 215 -17.02 1.30 -18.46
CA ASP A 215 -16.52 1.72 -19.78
C ASP A 215 -15.49 2.86 -19.64
N SER A 216 -15.75 3.84 -18.77
CA SER A 216 -14.80 4.92 -18.45
C SER A 216 -13.51 4.40 -17.82
N MET A 217 -13.56 3.37 -16.98
CA MET A 217 -12.36 2.74 -16.41
C MET A 217 -11.51 2.05 -17.47
N LEU A 218 -12.14 1.32 -18.39
CA LEU A 218 -11.45 0.64 -19.49
C LEU A 218 -10.80 1.64 -20.45
N GLU A 219 -11.53 2.70 -20.82
CA GLU A 219 -11.00 3.74 -21.70
C GLU A 219 -9.87 4.52 -21.02
N HIS A 220 -10.00 4.87 -19.74
CA HIS A 220 -8.92 5.51 -19.00
C HIS A 220 -7.66 4.63 -18.93
N HIS A 221 -7.84 3.33 -18.68
CA HIS A 221 -6.73 2.38 -18.68
C HIS A 221 -6.04 2.34 -20.05
N ARG A 222 -6.82 2.30 -21.15
CA ARG A 222 -6.30 2.37 -22.52
C ARG A 222 -5.46 3.63 -22.72
N GLN A 223 -5.99 4.79 -22.38
CA GLN A 223 -5.30 6.07 -22.57
C GLN A 223 -4.00 6.17 -21.77
N VAL A 224 -4.02 5.81 -20.48
CA VAL A 224 -2.83 5.92 -19.62
C VAL A 224 -1.79 4.86 -19.97
N SER A 225 -2.20 3.63 -20.26
CA SER A 225 -1.27 2.51 -20.44
C SER A 225 -0.60 2.49 -21.81
N LEU A 226 -1.14 3.23 -22.79
CA LEU A 226 -0.55 3.32 -24.13
C LEU A 226 0.87 3.89 -24.12
N ARG A 227 1.18 4.82 -23.20
CA ARG A 227 2.49 5.48 -23.13
C ARG A 227 3.13 5.46 -21.75
N ARG A 228 2.43 5.04 -20.70
CA ARG A 228 3.01 5.04 -19.36
C ARG A 228 3.70 3.73 -19.05
N ARG A 229 4.93 3.81 -18.52
CA ARG A 229 5.71 2.70 -17.97
C ARG A 229 5.92 2.95 -16.49
N ILE A 230 5.52 2.00 -15.64
CA ILE A 230 5.63 2.14 -14.17
C ILE A 230 7.06 1.85 -13.71
N ILE A 231 7.73 0.88 -14.34
CA ILE A 231 9.10 0.47 -14.04
C ILE A 231 9.93 0.74 -15.29
N PHE A 232 10.75 1.77 -15.25
CA PHE A 232 11.58 2.23 -16.36
C PHE A 232 12.94 2.71 -15.83
N ASP A 233 13.92 2.75 -16.72
CA ASP A 233 15.20 3.42 -16.48
C ASP A 233 15.05 4.89 -16.92
N PRO A 234 15.27 5.88 -16.03
CA PRO A 234 15.23 7.30 -16.39
C PRO A 234 16.11 7.67 -17.60
N GLU A 235 17.17 6.91 -17.86
CA GLU A 235 18.11 7.13 -18.96
C GLU A 235 17.74 6.36 -20.25
N ASP A 236 16.60 5.66 -20.28
CA ASP A 236 16.13 4.94 -21.46
C ASP A 236 15.78 5.92 -22.59
N SER A 237 16.34 5.69 -23.78
CA SER A 237 16.16 6.55 -24.96
C SER A 237 14.71 6.71 -25.41
N ASP A 238 13.83 5.75 -25.07
CA ASP A 238 12.39 5.82 -25.36
C ASP A 238 11.61 6.65 -24.34
N MET A 239 12.24 7.19 -23.29
CA MET A 239 11.57 8.05 -22.32
C MET A 239 11.38 9.46 -22.90
N GLU A 240 10.13 9.91 -22.92
CA GLU A 240 9.76 11.32 -23.15
C GLU A 240 9.84 12.10 -21.83
N ASP A 241 9.40 11.49 -20.74
CA ASP A 241 9.43 12.07 -19.39
C ASP A 241 9.90 11.03 -18.37
N SER A 242 11.12 11.25 -17.86
CA SER A 242 11.78 10.41 -16.86
C SER A 242 11.18 10.54 -15.45
N VAL A 243 10.30 11.51 -15.21
CA VAL A 243 9.60 11.67 -13.93
C VAL A 243 8.28 10.90 -13.93
N THR A 244 7.49 11.02 -15.00
CA THR A 244 6.17 10.38 -15.08
C THR A 244 6.20 8.96 -15.63
N GLY A 245 7.31 8.58 -16.28
CA GLY A 245 7.43 7.30 -16.95
C GLY A 245 6.75 7.27 -18.32
N THR A 246 6.64 8.42 -18.99
CA THR A 246 5.97 8.51 -20.30
C THR A 246 6.94 8.17 -21.42
N THR A 247 6.57 7.22 -22.28
CA THR A 247 7.35 6.74 -23.42
C THR A 247 6.97 7.47 -24.71
N LYS A 248 7.95 7.65 -25.60
CA LYS A 248 7.76 8.22 -26.95
C LYS A 248 6.97 7.24 -27.81
N SER A 249 7.33 5.97 -27.75
CA SER A 249 6.65 4.90 -28.47
C SER A 249 5.36 4.45 -27.78
N THR A 250 4.39 4.02 -28.58
CA THR A 250 3.19 3.35 -28.05
C THR A 250 3.52 1.93 -27.63
N ARG A 251 3.06 1.55 -26.44
CA ARG A 251 3.29 0.23 -25.86
C ARG A 251 2.14 -0.72 -26.18
N HIS A 252 2.44 -2.02 -26.22
CA HIS A 252 1.40 -3.04 -26.19
C HIS A 252 0.61 -2.93 -24.89
N LEU A 253 -0.71 -2.78 -25.04
CA LEU A 253 -1.61 -2.66 -23.91
C LEU A 253 -1.77 -4.01 -23.21
N CYS A 254 -1.54 -4.03 -21.90
CA CYS A 254 -2.01 -5.13 -21.07
C CYS A 254 -3.53 -5.19 -21.16
N HIS A 255 -4.07 -6.33 -21.54
CA HIS A 255 -5.52 -6.50 -21.57
C HIS A 255 -6.09 -6.42 -20.15
N VAL A 256 -7.02 -5.49 -19.94
CA VAL A 256 -7.83 -5.42 -18.71
C VAL A 256 -9.24 -5.82 -19.07
N SER A 257 -9.72 -6.88 -18.42
CA SER A 257 -11.05 -7.41 -18.64
C SER A 257 -12.11 -6.55 -17.95
N ARG A 258 -13.31 -6.52 -18.53
CA ARG A 258 -14.49 -5.93 -17.89
C ARG A 258 -14.75 -6.52 -16.50
N HIS A 259 -14.39 -7.80 -16.31
CA HIS A 259 -14.54 -8.50 -15.03
C HIS A 259 -13.63 -7.94 -13.93
N GLU A 260 -12.40 -7.55 -14.26
CA GLU A 260 -11.48 -6.91 -13.31
C GLU A 260 -11.98 -5.54 -12.89
N CYS A 261 -12.39 -4.69 -13.83
CA CYS A 261 -13.00 -3.39 -13.50
C CYS A 261 -14.26 -3.57 -12.64
N THR A 262 -15.09 -4.57 -12.95
CA THR A 262 -16.26 -4.92 -12.14
C THR A 262 -15.86 -5.33 -10.73
N GLY A 263 -14.80 -6.14 -10.58
CA GLY A 263 -14.29 -6.58 -9.28
C GLY A 263 -13.75 -5.42 -8.44
N ILE A 264 -13.03 -4.48 -9.05
CA ILE A 264 -12.55 -3.26 -8.38
C ILE A 264 -13.74 -2.42 -7.90
N LEU A 265 -14.75 -2.21 -8.74
CA LEU A 265 -15.93 -1.44 -8.35
C LEU A 265 -16.75 -2.18 -7.27
N ALA A 266 -16.93 -3.49 -7.40
CA ALA A 266 -17.65 -4.32 -6.43
C ALA A 266 -17.02 -4.31 -5.04
N ARG A 267 -15.71 -4.09 -4.95
CA ARG A 267 -14.99 -3.95 -3.68
C ARG A 267 -15.48 -2.74 -2.88
N HIS A 268 -15.74 -1.63 -3.56
CA HIS A 268 -15.99 -0.33 -2.94
C HIS A 268 -17.40 0.22 -3.18
N ALA A 269 -18.29 -0.55 -3.84
CA ALA A 269 -19.61 -0.09 -4.26
C ALA A 269 -20.52 0.31 -3.10
N GLU A 270 -20.51 -0.43 -1.99
CA GLU A 270 -21.31 -0.12 -0.80
C GLU A 270 -20.84 1.16 -0.13
N TRP A 271 -19.52 1.35 0.00
CA TRP A 271 -18.94 2.60 0.51
C TRP A 271 -19.31 3.77 -0.39
N LEU A 272 -19.18 3.61 -1.71
CA LEU A 272 -19.54 4.66 -2.66
C LEU A 272 -21.03 5.01 -2.55
N LEU A 273 -21.90 4.02 -2.37
CA LEU A 273 -23.32 4.25 -2.16
C LEU A 273 -23.56 5.03 -0.87
N ALA A 274 -22.99 4.60 0.25
CA ALA A 274 -23.09 5.29 1.54
C ALA A 274 -22.63 6.76 1.42
N GLN A 275 -21.45 6.98 0.82
CA GLN A 275 -20.87 8.31 0.61
C GLN A 275 -21.79 9.24 -0.18
N GLN A 276 -22.54 8.68 -1.13
CA GLN A 276 -23.42 9.45 -2.00
C GLN A 276 -24.77 9.76 -1.38
N ILE A 277 -25.35 8.85 -0.59
CA ILE A 277 -26.69 9.04 0.01
C ILE A 277 -26.66 9.77 1.36
N THR A 278 -25.48 10.01 1.92
CA THR A 278 -25.33 10.71 3.22
C THR A 278 -25.59 12.20 3.11
N THR A 279 -25.27 12.80 1.96
CA THR A 279 -25.55 14.21 1.71
C THR A 279 -26.95 14.39 1.15
N ASN A 280 -27.76 15.29 1.74
CA ASN A 280 -29.09 15.59 1.20
C ASN A 280 -29.05 16.38 -0.13
N ALA A 281 -27.91 16.99 -0.46
CA ALA A 281 -27.79 17.86 -1.62
C ALA A 281 -27.55 17.06 -2.90
N SER A 282 -28.48 17.18 -3.85
CA SER A 282 -28.45 16.45 -5.13
C SER A 282 -27.18 16.67 -5.96
N HIS A 283 -26.54 17.84 -5.84
CA HIS A 283 -25.30 18.16 -6.55
C HIS A 283 -24.08 17.36 -6.06
N HIS A 284 -24.15 16.70 -4.90
CA HIS A 284 -23.12 15.77 -4.43
C HIS A 284 -23.25 14.37 -5.05
N HIS A 285 -24.39 14.07 -5.70
CA HIS A 285 -24.58 12.81 -6.40
C HIS A 285 -23.82 12.82 -7.72
N ILE A 286 -22.68 12.12 -7.74
CA ILE A 286 -21.82 11.98 -8.90
C ILE A 286 -22.20 10.77 -9.78
N VAL A 287 -23.04 9.85 -9.31
CA VAL A 287 -23.42 8.62 -10.04
C VAL A 287 -24.92 8.34 -9.94
N ASN A 288 -25.44 7.53 -10.88
CA ASN A 288 -26.83 7.07 -10.82
C ASN A 288 -27.04 6.13 -9.63
N LEU A 289 -27.63 6.65 -8.54
CA LEU A 289 -27.80 5.93 -7.27
C LEU A 289 -28.64 4.66 -7.39
N ARG A 290 -29.66 4.67 -8.25
CA ARG A 290 -30.48 3.46 -8.50
C ARG A 290 -29.67 2.38 -9.23
N SER A 291 -28.85 2.76 -10.20
CA SER A 291 -27.96 1.82 -10.90
C SER A 291 -26.94 1.23 -9.93
N LEU A 292 -26.36 2.06 -9.06
CA LEU A 292 -25.40 1.65 -8.03
C LEU A 292 -26.04 0.72 -6.99
N TYR A 293 -27.21 1.06 -6.46
CA TYR A 293 -27.92 0.21 -5.49
C TYR A 293 -28.21 -1.19 -6.04
N LYS A 294 -28.77 -1.29 -7.26
CA LYS A 294 -29.00 -2.57 -7.94
C LYS A 294 -27.71 -3.35 -8.15
N PHE A 295 -26.61 -2.66 -8.41
CA PHE A 295 -25.30 -3.29 -8.53
C PHE A 295 -24.80 -3.83 -7.20
N CYS A 296 -24.95 -3.10 -6.09
CA CYS A 296 -24.63 -3.60 -4.75
C CYS A 296 -25.38 -4.91 -4.44
N GLN A 297 -26.70 -4.94 -4.66
CA GLN A 297 -27.52 -6.16 -4.49
C GLN A 297 -26.98 -7.33 -5.32
N LYS A 298 -26.77 -7.10 -6.62
CA LYS A 298 -26.19 -8.12 -7.52
C LYS A 298 -24.81 -8.60 -7.05
N MET A 299 -23.96 -7.70 -6.56
CA MET A 299 -22.61 -8.05 -6.12
C MET A 299 -22.62 -8.86 -4.83
N LYS A 300 -23.57 -8.65 -3.90
CA LYS A 300 -23.76 -9.54 -2.75
C LYS A 300 -24.01 -10.98 -3.18
N GLU A 301 -24.92 -11.19 -4.13
CA GLU A 301 -25.20 -12.52 -4.69
C GLU A 301 -23.97 -13.15 -5.36
N VAL A 302 -23.24 -12.38 -6.18
CA VAL A 302 -22.05 -12.85 -6.89
C VAL A 302 -20.94 -13.22 -5.92
N LYS A 303 -20.67 -12.39 -4.90
CA LYS A 303 -19.66 -12.66 -3.85
C LYS A 303 -20.00 -13.95 -3.09
N ARG A 304 -21.26 -14.14 -2.72
CA ARG A 304 -21.73 -15.38 -2.09
C ARG A 304 -21.53 -16.61 -2.98
N ARG A 305 -21.87 -16.50 -4.27
CA ARG A 305 -21.67 -17.57 -5.25
C ARG A 305 -20.19 -17.91 -5.42
N LYS A 306 -19.32 -16.90 -5.57
CA LYS A 306 -17.86 -17.08 -5.69
C LYS A 306 -17.26 -17.73 -4.44
N ARG A 307 -17.71 -17.34 -3.25
CA ARG A 307 -17.32 -17.96 -1.97
C ARG A 307 -17.65 -19.46 -1.94
N ARG A 308 -18.84 -19.85 -2.41
CA ARG A 308 -19.24 -21.28 -2.51
C ARG A 308 -18.37 -22.06 -3.50
N LEU A 309 -17.84 -21.39 -4.52
CA LEU A 309 -16.92 -21.97 -5.50
C LEU A 309 -15.44 -21.90 -5.05
N GLY A 310 -15.15 -21.48 -3.83
CA GLY A 310 -13.79 -21.41 -3.26
C GLY A 310 -13.05 -20.09 -3.51
N ASP A 311 -13.56 -19.19 -4.35
CA ASP A 311 -12.99 -17.86 -4.57
C ASP A 311 -13.51 -16.88 -3.51
N ARG A 312 -12.74 -16.74 -2.43
CA ARG A 312 -13.09 -15.88 -1.28
C ARG A 312 -12.59 -14.43 -1.43
N THR A 313 -11.87 -14.11 -2.50
CA THR A 313 -11.14 -12.83 -2.62
C THR A 313 -11.73 -11.88 -3.65
N TRP A 314 -12.44 -12.40 -4.66
CA TRP A 314 -12.97 -11.56 -5.72
C TRP A 314 -14.02 -10.55 -5.20
N GLY A 315 -13.82 -9.27 -5.52
CA GLY A 315 -14.71 -8.18 -5.10
C GLY A 315 -14.77 -7.93 -3.59
N MET A 316 -13.87 -8.53 -2.80
CA MET A 316 -13.79 -8.30 -1.36
C MET A 316 -12.79 -7.19 -1.03
N GLU A 317 -13.10 -6.44 0.03
CA GLU A 317 -12.22 -5.44 0.63
C GLU A 317 -10.99 -6.11 1.25
N TYR A 318 -9.88 -5.38 1.35
CA TYR A 318 -8.66 -5.92 1.95
C TYR A 318 -8.88 -6.20 3.42
N LYS A 319 -8.37 -7.35 3.86
CA LYS A 319 -8.41 -7.82 5.26
C LYS A 319 -9.82 -8.01 5.85
N VAL A 320 -10.88 -7.78 5.08
CA VAL A 320 -12.24 -8.14 5.48
C VAL A 320 -12.40 -9.63 5.28
N ARG A 321 -12.46 -10.37 6.40
CA ARG A 321 -12.79 -11.78 6.36
C ARG A 321 -14.30 -11.90 6.17
N PRO A 322 -14.77 -12.63 5.14
CA PRO A 322 -16.18 -12.96 5.06
C PRO A 322 -16.58 -13.71 6.32
N SER A 323 -17.66 -13.28 6.98
CA SER A 323 -18.19 -14.03 8.10
C SER A 323 -18.87 -15.30 7.57
N ASP A 324 -18.54 -16.44 8.17
CA ASP A 324 -19.11 -17.74 7.78
C ASP A 324 -20.59 -17.85 8.22
N ASN A 325 -21.04 -16.97 9.12
CA ASN A 325 -22.38 -16.95 9.71
C ASN A 325 -23.34 -15.96 9.05
N ASP A 326 -22.97 -15.35 7.93
CA ASP A 326 -23.80 -14.35 7.24
C ASP A 326 -25.02 -15.02 6.60
N LYS A 327 -26.06 -15.28 7.42
CA LYS A 327 -27.46 -15.43 6.98
C LYS A 327 -28.04 -14.06 6.56
N GLU A 328 -27.22 -13.23 5.92
CA GLU A 328 -27.65 -11.92 5.45
C GLU A 328 -28.80 -12.09 4.44
N SER A 329 -29.83 -11.27 4.59
CA SER A 329 -30.87 -11.11 3.57
C SER A 329 -30.19 -10.66 2.28
N LEU A 330 -30.50 -11.35 1.17
CA LEU A 330 -29.91 -10.99 -0.14
C LEU A 330 -30.41 -9.66 -0.67
N ASP A 331 -31.59 -9.26 -0.20
CA ASP A 331 -32.31 -8.12 -0.75
C ASP A 331 -31.85 -6.79 -0.16
N GLU A 332 -31.13 -6.81 0.97
CA GLU A 332 -30.79 -5.62 1.74
C GLU A 332 -29.29 -5.30 1.68
N VAL A 333 -28.98 -4.05 1.36
CA VAL A 333 -27.61 -3.53 1.36
C VAL A 333 -27.34 -2.94 2.74
N ASP A 334 -26.52 -3.61 3.54
CA ASP A 334 -26.15 -3.17 4.87
C ASP A 334 -25.06 -2.07 4.79
N LEU A 335 -25.43 -0.86 5.17
CA LEU A 335 -24.55 0.31 5.21
C LEU A 335 -24.20 0.73 6.64
N THR A 336 -24.67 0.01 7.67
CA THR A 336 -24.50 0.36 9.08
C THR A 336 -23.04 0.52 9.50
N ARG A 337 -22.14 -0.23 8.86
CA ARG A 337 -20.68 -0.15 9.08
C ARG A 337 -20.06 1.21 8.76
N PHE A 338 -20.71 2.06 7.95
CA PHE A 338 -20.19 3.38 7.55
C PHE A 338 -20.72 4.53 8.43
N GLY A 339 -21.61 4.24 9.36
CA GLY A 339 -22.27 5.20 10.24
C GLY A 339 -23.25 4.46 11.15
N PRO A 340 -22.77 3.90 12.28
CA PRO A 340 -23.63 3.21 13.22
C PRO A 340 -24.62 4.20 13.83
N GLY A 341 -25.91 3.98 13.62
CA GLY A 341 -26.99 4.86 14.07
C GLY A 341 -27.58 5.79 13.00
N ALA A 342 -27.05 5.79 11.78
CA ALA A 342 -27.68 6.50 10.66
C ALA A 342 -28.90 5.71 10.13
N ASP A 343 -29.94 6.43 9.71
CA ASP A 343 -31.14 5.84 9.09
C ASP A 343 -30.89 5.51 7.61
N TRP A 344 -30.10 4.46 7.38
CA TRP A 344 -29.73 4.02 6.04
C TRP A 344 -30.92 3.55 5.22
N ASP A 345 -31.91 2.91 5.85
CA ASP A 345 -33.09 2.39 5.15
C ASP A 345 -33.96 3.51 4.61
N GLU A 346 -34.19 4.56 5.39
CA GLU A 346 -34.93 5.72 4.92
C GLU A 346 -34.18 6.42 3.78
N ARG A 347 -32.85 6.57 3.87
CA ARG A 347 -32.02 7.14 2.80
C ARG A 347 -32.04 6.31 1.53
N ILE A 348 -31.92 4.99 1.62
CA ILE A 348 -32.01 4.07 0.48
C ILE A 348 -33.40 4.17 -0.16
N LYS A 349 -34.47 4.15 0.65
CA LYS A 349 -35.84 4.31 0.16
C LYS A 349 -36.00 5.64 -0.58
N ARG A 350 -35.52 6.74 0.02
CA ARG A 350 -35.59 8.10 -0.52
C ARG A 350 -34.84 8.25 -1.84
N TYR A 351 -33.59 7.81 -1.92
CA TYR A 351 -32.72 8.12 -3.06
C TYR A 351 -32.62 7.02 -4.12
N CYS A 352 -32.80 5.75 -3.75
CA CYS A 352 -32.58 4.62 -4.66
C CYS A 352 -33.89 4.01 -5.17
N LEU A 353 -34.92 3.98 -4.32
CA LEU A 353 -36.17 3.26 -4.59
C LEU A 353 -37.30 4.17 -5.10
N GLN A 354 -37.34 5.46 -4.75
CA GLN A 354 -38.36 6.39 -5.25
C GLN A 354 -38.38 6.41 -6.79
N LYS A 355 -39.58 6.21 -7.38
CA LYS A 355 -39.76 6.26 -8.83
C LYS A 355 -39.40 7.67 -9.32
N PRO A 356 -38.61 7.80 -10.41
CA PRO A 356 -38.35 9.11 -10.98
C PRO A 356 -39.69 9.79 -11.27
N THR A 357 -39.81 11.05 -10.88
CA THR A 357 -40.93 11.88 -11.32
C THR A 357 -40.93 11.87 -12.86
N LYS A 358 -42.09 11.54 -13.45
CA LYS A 358 -42.29 11.21 -14.89
C LYS A 358 -41.68 12.20 -15.91
N THR A 359 -41.26 13.37 -15.47
CA THR A 359 -40.78 14.48 -16.31
C THR A 359 -39.53 14.14 -17.13
N TRP A 360 -38.61 13.33 -16.62
CA TRP A 360 -37.33 13.05 -17.30
C TRP A 360 -37.39 11.92 -18.33
N GLU A 361 -38.16 10.86 -18.09
CA GLU A 361 -38.31 9.74 -19.06
C GLU A 361 -38.95 10.21 -20.39
N SER A 362 -39.78 11.27 -20.32
CA SER A 362 -40.33 11.93 -21.51
C SER A 362 -39.28 12.73 -22.29
N MET A 363 -38.19 13.18 -21.66
CA MET A 363 -37.11 13.93 -22.33
C MET A 363 -36.09 13.00 -23.00
N LEU A 364 -35.73 11.89 -22.35
CA LEU A 364 -34.77 10.92 -22.92
C LEU A 364 -35.32 10.17 -24.13
N SER A 365 -36.64 9.93 -24.18
CA SER A 365 -37.27 9.20 -25.30
C SER A 365 -37.20 9.95 -26.65
N ASN A 366 -36.83 11.24 -26.64
CA ASN A 366 -36.68 12.06 -27.85
C ASN A 366 -35.22 12.23 -28.31
N THR A 367 -34.25 11.58 -27.67
CA THR A 367 -32.86 11.66 -28.12
C THR A 367 -32.61 10.57 -29.17
N PRO A 368 -32.35 10.93 -30.44
CA PRO A 368 -32.04 9.94 -31.48
C PRO A 368 -30.82 9.12 -31.05
N ALA A 369 -30.92 7.80 -31.19
CA ALA A 369 -29.83 6.89 -30.84
C ALA A 369 -28.55 7.33 -31.59
N PRO A 370 -27.41 7.49 -30.89
CA PRO A 370 -26.16 7.85 -31.54
C PRO A 370 -25.84 6.80 -32.60
N ALA A 371 -25.48 7.27 -33.80
CA ALA A 371 -25.05 6.41 -34.89
C ALA A 371 -23.92 5.49 -34.39
N PRO A 372 -23.91 4.20 -34.75
CA PRO A 372 -22.88 3.29 -34.32
C PRO A 372 -21.52 3.85 -34.72
N GLU A 373 -20.65 4.11 -33.74
CA GLU A 373 -19.27 4.51 -34.01
C GLU A 373 -18.62 3.40 -34.86
N PRO A 374 -17.83 3.76 -35.89
CA PRO A 374 -17.13 2.79 -36.70
C PRO A 374 -16.28 1.91 -35.80
N ILE A 375 -16.49 0.60 -35.89
CA ILE A 375 -15.67 -0.39 -35.19
C ILE A 375 -14.25 -0.19 -35.71
N VAL A 376 -13.39 0.43 -34.90
CA VAL A 376 -11.95 0.46 -35.17
C VAL A 376 -11.47 -0.96 -34.98
N GLU A 377 -11.37 -1.71 -36.08
CA GLU A 377 -10.74 -3.02 -36.12
C GLU A 377 -9.35 -2.88 -35.52
N ALA A 378 -9.14 -3.53 -34.36
CA ALA A 378 -7.81 -3.67 -33.82
C ALA A 378 -7.03 -4.56 -34.81
N HIS A 379 -6.26 -3.93 -35.69
CA HIS A 379 -5.20 -4.60 -36.42
C HIS A 379 -4.20 -5.14 -35.38
N TYR A 380 -4.35 -6.40 -35.01
CA TYR A 380 -3.28 -7.16 -34.40
C TYR A 380 -2.27 -7.43 -35.49
N ASP A 381 -1.00 -7.12 -35.24
CA ASP A 381 0.08 -7.53 -36.14
C ASP A 381 -0.04 -9.03 -36.39
N SER A 382 -0.06 -9.39 -37.67
CA SER A 382 -0.26 -10.75 -38.20
C SER A 382 0.88 -11.71 -37.84
N ASP A 383 1.74 -11.34 -36.89
CA ASP A 383 2.92 -12.11 -36.46
C ASP A 383 2.55 -13.40 -35.72
N PHE A 384 1.26 -13.59 -35.36
CA PHE A 384 0.73 -14.86 -34.85
C PHE A 384 0.10 -15.76 -35.93
N THR A 385 0.18 -15.38 -37.21
CA THR A 385 -0.38 -16.17 -38.33
C THR A 385 0.66 -16.75 -39.28
N VAL A 386 1.96 -16.64 -38.96
CA VAL A 386 2.93 -17.52 -39.58
C VAL A 386 2.64 -18.91 -39.05
N THR A 387 1.88 -19.68 -39.84
CA THR A 387 1.80 -21.13 -39.76
C THR A 387 3.21 -21.60 -39.51
N SER A 388 3.46 -22.25 -38.37
CA SER A 388 4.78 -22.75 -38.02
C SER A 388 5.35 -23.48 -39.24
N SER A 389 6.26 -22.82 -39.94
CA SER A 389 6.89 -23.38 -41.12
C SER A 389 7.70 -24.57 -40.60
N SER A 390 7.24 -25.76 -40.97
CA SER A 390 7.77 -27.05 -40.54
C SER A 390 9.13 -27.38 -41.18
N GLU A 391 9.94 -26.37 -41.47
CA GLU A 391 11.21 -26.49 -42.21
C GLU A 391 12.42 -25.93 -41.46
N TYR A 392 12.32 -25.76 -40.14
CA TYR A 392 13.54 -25.79 -39.33
C TYR A 392 13.98 -27.25 -39.17
N SER A 393 14.74 -27.66 -40.18
CA SER A 393 15.58 -28.85 -40.19
C SER A 393 16.31 -29.00 -38.87
N ASP A 394 16.00 -30.11 -38.20
CA ASP A 394 16.70 -30.66 -37.04
C ASP A 394 18.20 -30.80 -37.34
N SER A 395 19.00 -29.81 -36.93
CA SER A 395 20.39 -30.04 -36.55
C SER A 395 20.42 -30.41 -35.07
N SER A 396 19.89 -31.59 -34.80
CA SER A 396 19.96 -32.27 -33.51
C SER A 396 21.33 -32.92 -33.38
N ASP A 397 22.27 -32.24 -32.72
CA ASP A 397 23.41 -32.91 -32.07
C ASP A 397 23.89 -32.16 -30.80
N SER A 398 22.95 -31.53 -30.10
CA SER A 398 23.15 -31.16 -28.70
C SER A 398 22.37 -32.16 -27.85
N PRO A 399 23.03 -33.02 -27.04
CA PRO A 399 22.31 -33.93 -26.17
C PRO A 399 21.39 -33.13 -25.24
N PRO A 400 20.16 -33.61 -24.97
CA PRO A 400 19.25 -32.94 -24.06
C PRO A 400 19.96 -32.71 -22.72
N PRO A 401 19.79 -31.55 -22.06
CA PRO A 401 20.37 -31.31 -20.75
C PRO A 401 19.97 -32.49 -19.86
N SER A 402 20.99 -33.19 -19.34
CA SER A 402 20.81 -34.41 -18.60
C SER A 402 19.80 -34.21 -17.47
N ARG A 403 18.69 -34.96 -17.49
CA ARG A 403 17.65 -35.08 -16.44
C ARG A 403 18.20 -35.51 -15.05
N THR A 404 19.50 -35.53 -14.85
CA THR A 404 20.18 -35.93 -13.61
C THR A 404 20.13 -34.85 -12.51
N LEU A 405 19.78 -33.60 -12.83
CA LEU A 405 19.61 -32.52 -11.85
C LEU A 405 18.29 -32.61 -11.07
N ASP A 406 17.22 -33.17 -11.67
CA ASP A 406 15.90 -33.29 -11.04
C ASP A 406 15.89 -34.21 -9.81
N VAL A 407 16.90 -35.08 -9.65
CA VAL A 407 16.93 -36.08 -8.58
C VAL A 407 17.57 -35.55 -7.28
N LYS A 408 18.25 -34.40 -7.30
CA LYS A 408 19.07 -33.96 -6.14
C LYS A 408 18.55 -32.76 -5.36
N VAL A 409 17.61 -31.97 -5.88
CA VAL A 409 17.06 -30.84 -5.12
C VAL A 409 15.74 -31.28 -4.49
N PRO A 410 15.60 -31.28 -3.15
CA PRO A 410 14.36 -31.69 -2.51
C PRO A 410 13.16 -30.93 -3.08
N TRP A 411 12.07 -31.64 -3.40
CA TRP A 411 10.90 -31.05 -4.07
C TRP A 411 10.34 -29.82 -3.33
N TRP A 412 10.38 -29.84 -2.00
CA TRP A 412 9.89 -28.74 -1.17
C TRP A 412 10.73 -27.47 -1.31
N ALA A 413 11.99 -27.58 -1.74
CA ALA A 413 12.83 -26.42 -1.99
C ALA A 413 12.41 -25.64 -3.23
N TRP A 414 11.82 -26.33 -4.21
CA TRP A 414 11.26 -25.71 -5.42
C TRP A 414 9.94 -25.00 -5.14
N GLN A 415 9.09 -25.59 -4.30
CA GLN A 415 7.79 -25.01 -3.96
C GLN A 415 7.90 -23.85 -2.97
N ASN A 416 8.91 -23.87 -2.10
CA ASN A 416 9.13 -22.85 -1.06
C ASN A 416 10.32 -21.93 -1.35
N CYS A 417 10.59 -21.61 -2.63
CA CYS A 417 11.60 -20.61 -3.03
C CYS A 417 11.42 -19.21 -2.39
N GLN A 418 10.33 -18.98 -1.65
CA GLN A 418 10.16 -17.85 -0.75
C GLN A 418 10.61 -18.20 0.69
N TRP A 419 11.88 -18.56 0.86
CA TRP A 419 12.55 -18.81 2.15
C TRP A 419 12.39 -17.66 3.15
N ASN A 420 12.10 -16.47 2.62
CA ASN A 420 11.81 -15.25 3.36
C ASN A 420 10.45 -15.33 4.10
N LYS A 421 9.63 -16.36 3.83
CA LYS A 421 8.28 -16.58 4.37
C LYS A 421 8.16 -17.92 5.11
N ILE A 422 9.13 -18.28 5.93
CA ILE A 422 8.95 -19.33 6.94
C ILE A 422 7.73 -18.95 7.80
N ARG A 423 6.65 -19.74 7.71
CA ARG A 423 5.42 -19.54 8.49
C ARG A 423 5.37 -20.58 9.59
N PHE A 424 5.29 -20.12 10.83
CA PHE A 424 4.96 -20.96 11.97
C PHE A 424 3.43 -21.13 12.02
N LYS A 425 2.94 -22.36 12.00
CA LYS A 425 1.53 -22.69 12.19
C LYS A 425 1.36 -23.09 13.66
N ASN A 426 0.56 -22.33 14.41
CA ASN A 426 0.36 -22.53 15.85
C ASN A 426 1.69 -22.56 16.63
N ASP A 427 2.56 -21.58 16.40
CA ASP A 427 3.89 -21.45 17.01
C ASP A 427 4.87 -22.60 16.72
N ARG A 428 4.54 -23.47 15.75
CA ARG A 428 5.36 -24.61 15.35
C ARG A 428 5.69 -24.55 13.87
N TRP A 429 6.90 -24.97 13.53
CA TRP A 429 7.32 -25.25 12.17
C TRP A 429 7.83 -26.68 12.11
N GLN A 430 7.42 -27.44 11.10
CA GLN A 430 7.86 -28.80 10.86
C GLN A 430 8.56 -28.85 9.50
N CYS A 431 9.64 -29.61 9.40
CA CYS A 431 10.34 -29.81 8.14
C CYS A 431 9.37 -30.42 7.10
N PRO A 432 9.27 -29.85 5.89
CA PRO A 432 8.40 -30.38 4.83
C PRO A 432 8.97 -31.64 4.16
N ASP A 433 10.16 -32.10 4.54
CA ASP A 433 10.73 -33.35 4.09
C ASP A 433 10.03 -34.52 4.81
N ASP A 434 9.39 -35.42 4.05
CA ASP A 434 8.62 -36.55 4.60
C ASP A 434 9.45 -37.48 5.50
N TYR A 435 10.78 -37.45 5.36
CA TYR A 435 11.71 -38.27 6.14
C TYR A 435 12.43 -37.50 7.24
N CYS A 436 12.05 -36.24 7.49
CA CYS A 436 12.65 -35.42 8.53
C CYS A 436 11.65 -35.05 9.63
N PHE A 437 11.91 -35.55 10.84
CA PHE A 437 11.11 -35.26 12.03
C PHE A 437 11.54 -33.98 12.76
N PHE A 438 12.38 -33.14 12.14
CA PHE A 438 12.82 -31.91 12.78
C PHE A 438 11.67 -30.91 12.88
N GLU A 439 11.43 -30.43 14.10
CA GLU A 439 10.45 -29.41 14.39
C GLU A 439 11.02 -28.30 15.27
N VAL A 440 10.53 -27.09 15.04
CA VAL A 440 10.84 -25.90 15.81
C VAL A 440 9.56 -25.43 16.48
N ASN A 441 9.48 -25.59 17.80
CA ASN A 441 8.41 -25.04 18.63
C ASN A 441 8.90 -23.73 19.27
N LEU A 442 8.31 -22.59 18.87
CA LEU A 442 8.73 -21.27 19.35
C LEU A 442 8.59 -21.15 20.88
N ARG A 443 7.69 -21.91 21.50
CA ARG A 443 7.48 -21.93 22.96
C ARG A 443 8.62 -22.62 23.72
N GLU A 444 9.38 -23.50 23.06
CA GLU A 444 10.52 -24.22 23.66
C GLU A 444 11.85 -23.49 23.46
N ILE A 445 11.88 -22.51 22.54
CA ILE A 445 13.08 -21.71 22.27
C ILE A 445 13.36 -20.73 23.44
N GLU A 446 12.30 -20.23 24.07
CA GLU A 446 12.41 -19.35 25.25
C GLU A 446 13.06 -20.08 26.43
N THR A 447 12.72 -21.35 26.65
CA THR A 447 13.23 -22.15 27.79
C THR A 447 14.68 -22.59 27.60
N ARG A 448 15.10 -22.94 26.38
CA ARG A 448 16.48 -23.43 26.13
C ARG A 448 17.58 -22.36 26.22
N LYS A 449 17.24 -21.07 26.16
CA LYS A 449 18.23 -19.98 26.12
C LYS A 449 18.38 -19.16 27.40
N SER A 450 17.44 -19.27 28.35
CA SER A 450 17.67 -18.73 29.70
C SER A 450 18.91 -19.38 30.36
N GLU A 451 19.29 -20.58 29.93
CA GLU A 451 20.43 -21.34 30.48
C GLU A 451 21.76 -21.11 29.75
N ARG A 452 21.77 -20.72 28.47
CA ARG A 452 23.01 -20.73 27.64
C ARG A 452 23.64 -19.38 27.38
N VAL A 453 22.93 -18.29 27.63
CA VAL A 453 23.42 -16.97 27.22
C VAL A 453 23.19 -15.98 28.37
N GLY A 454 24.25 -15.73 29.13
CA GLY A 454 24.31 -14.66 30.15
C GLY A 454 24.26 -13.27 29.52
N ILE A 455 23.23 -12.99 28.72
CA ILE A 455 22.91 -11.66 28.21
C ILE A 455 21.99 -11.00 29.23
N SER A 456 22.41 -9.82 29.68
CA SER A 456 21.64 -8.97 30.60
C SER A 456 20.23 -8.68 30.08
N ARG A 457 19.24 -8.81 30.97
CA ARG A 457 17.81 -8.56 30.72
C ARG A 457 17.53 -7.12 30.24
N ASP A 458 18.38 -6.16 30.55
CA ASP A 458 18.09 -4.72 30.37
C ASP A 458 18.00 -4.22 28.92
N ARG A 459 18.35 -5.02 27.91
CA ARG A 459 18.20 -4.63 26.48
C ARG A 459 16.98 -5.25 25.78
N PHE A 460 16.19 -6.06 26.47
CA PHE A 460 15.03 -6.75 25.89
C PHE A 460 13.67 -6.11 26.19
N ASP A 461 13.60 -5.13 27.11
CA ASP A 461 12.32 -4.57 27.57
C ASP A 461 11.58 -3.71 26.53
N THR A 462 12.20 -3.39 25.40
CA THR A 462 11.57 -2.61 24.32
C THR A 462 11.17 -3.43 23.09
N VAL A 463 11.51 -4.71 23.01
CA VAL A 463 11.15 -5.57 21.87
C VAL A 463 10.11 -6.59 22.33
N THR A 464 8.95 -6.62 21.66
CA THR A 464 7.89 -7.60 21.95
C THR A 464 8.46 -9.02 21.89
N PRO A 465 8.31 -9.86 22.94
CA PRO A 465 8.89 -11.21 23.02
C PRO A 465 8.66 -12.06 21.77
N GLY A 466 7.49 -11.92 21.14
CA GLY A 466 7.14 -12.62 19.89
C GLY A 466 8.07 -12.35 18.71
N VAL A 467 8.63 -11.13 18.56
CA VAL A 467 9.53 -10.78 17.45
C VAL A 467 10.89 -11.45 17.60
N VAL A 468 11.38 -11.56 18.84
CA VAL A 468 12.64 -12.22 19.17
C VAL A 468 12.51 -13.73 18.92
N CYS A 469 11.41 -14.32 19.38
CA CYS A 469 11.12 -15.75 19.20
C CYS A 469 11.00 -16.11 17.71
N ASP A 470 10.31 -15.30 16.90
CA ASP A 470 10.21 -15.52 15.45
C ASP A 470 11.59 -15.44 14.77
N ARG A 471 12.42 -14.44 15.09
CA ARG A 471 13.78 -14.33 14.50
C ARG A 471 14.68 -15.50 14.86
N LEU A 472 14.63 -15.95 16.11
CA LEU A 472 15.40 -17.10 16.58
C LEU A 472 14.90 -18.41 15.96
N GLY A 473 13.58 -18.61 15.94
CA GLY A 473 12.96 -19.75 15.27
C GLY A 473 13.35 -19.83 13.80
N ARG A 474 13.27 -18.71 13.06
CA ARG A 474 13.72 -18.65 11.67
C ARG A 474 15.19 -19.00 11.50
N THR A 475 16.05 -18.63 12.45
CA THR A 475 17.48 -18.96 12.38
C THR A 475 17.72 -20.46 12.50
N GLU A 476 17.02 -21.13 13.43
CA GLU A 476 17.13 -22.59 13.59
C GLU A 476 16.53 -23.34 12.40
N VAL A 477 15.39 -22.86 11.88
CA VAL A 477 14.82 -23.39 10.63
C VAL A 477 15.81 -23.26 9.47
N LEU A 478 16.40 -22.07 9.25
CA LEU A 478 17.34 -21.86 8.16
C LEU A 478 18.58 -22.75 8.26
N LYS A 479 19.16 -22.92 9.45
CA LYS A 479 20.27 -23.85 9.67
C LYS A 479 19.90 -25.28 9.29
N HIS A 480 18.73 -25.74 9.75
CA HIS A 480 18.28 -27.09 9.46
C HIS A 480 18.04 -27.30 7.96
N VAL A 481 17.47 -26.30 7.29
CA VAL A 481 17.26 -26.41 5.85
C VAL A 481 18.59 -26.37 5.10
N ASP A 482 19.58 -25.59 5.54
CA ASP A 482 20.95 -25.64 5.01
C ASP A 482 21.59 -27.03 5.19
N GLU A 483 21.31 -27.75 6.27
CA GLU A 483 21.76 -29.14 6.46
C GLU A 483 21.14 -30.09 5.43
N HIS A 484 19.83 -29.98 5.16
CA HIS A 484 19.17 -30.77 4.11
C HIS A 484 19.82 -30.51 2.75
N MET A 485 20.09 -29.25 2.45
CA MET A 485 20.72 -28.85 1.20
C MET A 485 22.13 -29.40 1.08
N HIS A 486 22.90 -29.34 2.16
CA HIS A 486 24.24 -29.89 2.19
C HIS A 486 24.26 -31.42 2.01
N ARG A 487 23.35 -32.15 2.68
CA ARG A 487 23.18 -33.61 2.50
C ARG A 487 22.85 -33.97 1.05
N ASN A 488 22.05 -33.14 0.40
CA ASN A 488 21.66 -33.28 -0.99
C ASN A 488 22.68 -32.70 -2.00
N ARG A 489 23.84 -32.21 -1.52
CA ARG A 489 24.92 -31.62 -2.31
C ARG A 489 24.50 -30.37 -3.11
N VAL A 490 23.57 -29.59 -2.56
CA VAL A 490 23.09 -28.32 -3.11
C VAL A 490 23.70 -27.18 -2.31
N HIS A 491 24.31 -26.20 -2.99
CA HIS A 491 24.92 -25.03 -2.34
C HIS A 491 24.32 -23.73 -2.87
N PHE A 492 23.93 -22.83 -1.97
CA PHE A 492 23.47 -21.48 -2.33
C PHE A 492 24.65 -20.51 -2.29
N GLN A 493 24.87 -19.79 -3.38
CA GLN A 493 25.83 -18.69 -3.40
C GLN A 493 25.08 -17.37 -3.56
N ARG A 494 25.22 -16.46 -2.60
CA ARG A 494 24.63 -15.12 -2.69
C ARG A 494 25.51 -14.25 -3.57
N LYS A 495 24.96 -13.70 -4.67
CA LYS A 495 25.68 -12.70 -5.47
C LYS A 495 25.73 -11.38 -4.70
N LYS A 496 26.93 -10.80 -4.63
CA LYS A 496 27.21 -9.61 -3.80
C LYS A 496 26.60 -8.31 -4.35
N LYS A 497 26.26 -8.22 -5.64
CA LYS A 497 25.90 -6.95 -6.29
C LYS A 497 24.41 -6.57 -6.20
N ASP A 498 23.55 -7.57 -6.05
CA ASP A 498 22.13 -7.47 -6.36
C ASP A 498 21.27 -8.21 -5.32
N GLY A 499 21.90 -8.84 -4.32
CA GLY A 499 21.21 -9.56 -3.24
C GLY A 499 20.57 -10.88 -3.67
N ALA A 500 20.45 -11.13 -4.98
CA ALA A 500 19.98 -12.35 -5.60
C ALA A 500 20.81 -13.57 -5.16
N ARG A 501 20.13 -14.67 -4.87
CA ARG A 501 20.76 -15.96 -4.57
C ARG A 501 20.87 -16.74 -5.89
N GLU A 502 22.04 -17.32 -6.17
CA GLU A 502 22.23 -18.26 -7.28
C GLU A 502 22.35 -19.66 -6.67
N ILE A 503 21.56 -20.62 -7.16
CA ILE A 503 21.71 -22.02 -6.74
C ILE A 503 22.81 -22.64 -7.59
N ARG A 504 23.88 -23.13 -6.95
CA ARG A 504 24.90 -23.94 -7.60
C ARG A 504 24.81 -25.36 -7.09
N VAL A 505 24.48 -26.29 -7.99
CA VAL A 505 24.57 -27.70 -7.69
C VAL A 505 26.02 -28.12 -7.98
N VAL A 506 26.75 -28.43 -6.92
CA VAL A 506 28.16 -28.83 -7.03
C VAL A 506 28.21 -30.35 -7.02
N GLU A 507 28.51 -30.96 -8.16
CA GLU A 507 28.83 -32.39 -8.18
C GLU A 507 30.26 -32.60 -7.70
N TRP A 508 30.39 -33.06 -6.45
CA TRP A 508 31.67 -33.56 -5.97
C TRP A 508 32.09 -34.77 -6.81
N PRO A 509 33.29 -34.74 -7.44
CA PRO A 509 33.75 -35.86 -8.22
C PRO A 509 34.03 -37.05 -7.31
N LEU A 510 33.84 -38.25 -7.87
CA LEU A 510 34.46 -39.45 -7.30
C LEU A 510 35.98 -39.23 -7.22
N PRO A 511 36.68 -39.83 -6.24
CA PRO A 511 38.13 -39.68 -6.11
C PRO A 511 38.82 -39.91 -7.47
N GLY A 512 39.55 -38.90 -7.96
CA GLY A 512 40.27 -38.95 -9.24
C GLY A 512 39.57 -38.34 -10.47
N LYS A 513 38.39 -37.71 -10.35
CA LYS A 513 37.76 -36.97 -11.46
C LYS A 513 37.74 -35.45 -11.22
N PRO A 514 37.76 -34.61 -12.28
CA PRO A 514 37.62 -33.16 -12.15
C PRO A 514 36.21 -32.76 -11.71
N VAL A 515 36.12 -31.69 -10.91
CA VAL A 515 34.84 -31.13 -10.42
C VAL A 515 34.04 -30.60 -11.62
N ARG A 516 32.85 -31.15 -11.86
CA ARG A 516 31.87 -30.57 -12.80
C ARG A 516 30.93 -29.66 -12.01
N GLN A 517 30.91 -28.37 -12.36
CA GLN A 517 29.96 -27.41 -11.80
C GLN A 517 28.84 -27.17 -12.80
N SER A 518 27.61 -27.44 -12.40
CA SER A 518 26.41 -27.04 -13.14
C SER A 518 25.71 -25.95 -12.35
N SER A 519 25.64 -24.75 -12.92
CA SER A 519 24.91 -23.62 -12.34
C SER A 519 23.53 -23.53 -12.98
N VAL A 520 22.48 -23.49 -12.15
CA VAL A 520 21.13 -23.15 -12.60
C VAL A 520 20.83 -21.76 -12.05
N LYS A 521 20.69 -20.77 -12.94
CA LYS A 521 20.27 -19.43 -12.54
C LYS A 521 18.79 -19.50 -12.20
N MET A 522 18.44 -19.26 -10.93
CA MET A 522 17.06 -19.03 -10.52
C MET A 522 16.95 -17.58 -10.08
N GLU A 523 16.02 -16.85 -10.69
CA GLU A 523 15.66 -15.51 -10.27
C GLU A 523 14.56 -15.65 -9.20
N PHE A 524 14.77 -15.04 -8.05
CA PHE A 524 13.86 -15.09 -6.91
C PHE A 524 13.18 -13.71 -6.77
N ASP A 525 11.85 -13.69 -6.78
CA ASP A 525 11.02 -12.50 -6.48
C ASP A 525 10.91 -12.18 -4.98
#